data_AF-A0A6B3GQ11-F1
#
_entry.id   AF-A0A6B3GQ11-F1
#
_cell.length_a   1.000
_cell.length_b   1.000
_cell.length_c   1.000
_cell.angle_alpha   90.00
_cell.angle_beta   90.00
_cell.angle_gamma   90.00
#
_symmetry.space_group_name_H-M   'P 1'
#
loop_
_entity.id
_entity.type
_entity.pdbx_description
1 polymer ?
#
loop_
_entity_poly.entity_id
_entity_poly.type
_entity_poly.pdbx_seq_one_letter_code
_entity_poly.pdbx_strand_id
1 'polypeptide(L)'
;MNVPLPDVPEVRVVGLPQLTTGFDLVERLDLAMHLKVHGPLEPMTGERLAELAETIYLRGRGGAGFPFGKKLRAVAKASIRRGVRPVVVINGSEGEPACRKDTVLLNRAPHLILDGALLA
;
A
#
# COMPACT_ATOMS: atom_id res chain seq x y z
N MET A 1 29.85 -13.97 -23.68
CA MET A 1 29.19 -15.30 -23.70
C MET A 1 27.80 -15.12 -23.13
N ASN A 2 26.76 -15.14 -23.99
CA ASN A 2 25.37 -15.21 -23.54
C ASN A 2 25.12 -16.64 -23.06
N VAL A 3 25.31 -16.89 -21.78
CA VAL A 3 24.84 -18.13 -21.16
C VAL A 3 23.30 -18.03 -21.14
N PRO A 4 22.57 -19.00 -21.72
CA PRO A 4 21.12 -19.03 -21.58
C PRO A 4 20.78 -19.02 -20.10
N LEU A 5 19.87 -18.13 -19.67
CA LEU A 5 19.35 -18.19 -18.31
C LEU A 5 18.73 -19.60 -18.13
N PRO A 6 18.97 -20.28 -16.99
CA PRO A 6 18.36 -21.58 -16.72
C PRO A 6 16.85 -21.48 -16.90
N ASP A 7 16.21 -22.58 -17.32
CA ASP A 7 14.76 -22.68 -17.52
C ASP A 7 14.03 -21.95 -16.39
N VAL A 8 13.49 -20.78 -16.73
CA VAL A 8 12.84 -19.93 -15.75
C VAL A 8 11.59 -20.69 -15.32
N PRO A 9 11.38 -20.95 -14.02
CA PRO A 9 10.22 -21.71 -13.57
C PRO A 9 8.93 -21.05 -14.06
N GLU A 10 7.91 -21.85 -14.39
CA GLU A 10 6.60 -21.34 -14.79
C GLU A 10 6.06 -20.39 -13.70
N VAL A 11 6.03 -19.08 -14.00
CA VAL A 11 5.49 -18.08 -13.09
C VAL A 11 3.99 -17.97 -13.33
N ARG A 12 3.20 -18.32 -12.31
CA ARG A 12 1.76 -18.06 -12.30
C ARG A 12 1.47 -16.77 -11.55
N VAL A 13 0.72 -15.89 -12.20
CA VAL A 13 0.22 -14.66 -11.58
C VAL A 13 -1.21 -14.92 -11.07
N VAL A 14 -1.44 -14.69 -9.79
CA VAL A 14 -2.77 -14.77 -9.19
C VAL A 14 -3.29 -13.36 -8.97
N GLY A 15 -4.35 -13.00 -9.69
CA GLY A 15 -4.97 -11.68 -9.61
C GLY A 15 -4.19 -10.58 -10.34
N LEU A 16 -4.63 -9.33 -10.17
CA LEU A 16 -3.98 -8.18 -10.78
C LEU A 16 -2.91 -7.61 -9.83
N PRO A 17 -1.72 -7.23 -10.34
CA PRO A 17 -0.63 -6.71 -9.52
C PRO A 17 -0.86 -5.23 -9.14
N GLN A 18 -1.88 -4.96 -8.33
CA GLN A 18 -2.39 -3.60 -8.06
C GLN A 18 -1.31 -2.63 -7.56
N LEU A 19 -0.43 -3.06 -6.66
CA LEU A 19 0.62 -2.20 -6.08
C LEU A 19 1.79 -1.90 -7.03
N THR A 20 1.97 -2.71 -8.08
CA THR A 20 3.08 -2.58 -9.03
C THR A 20 2.58 -2.33 -10.45
N THR A 21 1.29 -2.01 -10.60
CA THR A 21 0.71 -1.69 -11.91
C THR A 21 1.42 -0.44 -12.46
N GLY A 22 1.87 -0.49 -13.71
CA GLY A 22 2.60 0.60 -14.36
C GLY A 22 4.12 0.58 -14.14
N PHE A 23 4.67 -0.35 -13.35
CA PHE A 23 6.14 -0.46 -13.15
C PHE A 23 6.88 -0.97 -14.39
N ASP A 24 6.15 -1.62 -15.29
CA ASP A 24 6.57 -2.04 -16.62
C ASP A 24 6.58 -0.90 -17.64
N LEU A 25 5.86 0.20 -17.36
CA LEU A 25 5.74 1.34 -18.28
C LEU A 25 6.82 2.40 -18.03
N VAL A 26 7.13 2.69 -16.77
CA VAL A 26 8.10 3.74 -16.39
C VAL A 26 8.89 3.35 -15.14
N GLU A 27 10.10 3.90 -14.99
CA GLU A 27 10.93 3.67 -13.81
C GLU A 27 10.27 4.20 -12.52
N ARG A 28 9.58 5.35 -12.58
CA ARG A 28 8.88 5.92 -11.44
C ARG A 28 7.57 6.53 -11.89
N LEU A 29 6.49 6.23 -11.18
CA LEU A 29 5.20 6.87 -11.34
C LEU A 29 5.26 8.25 -10.66
N ASP A 30 5.56 9.28 -11.45
CA ASP A 30 5.28 10.65 -11.05
C ASP A 30 3.76 10.89 -10.93
N LEU A 31 3.34 12.08 -10.49
CA LEU A 31 1.91 12.36 -10.31
C LEU A 31 1.10 12.18 -11.60
N ALA A 32 1.62 12.61 -12.74
CA ALA A 32 0.90 12.54 -14.00
C ALA A 32 0.70 11.09 -14.44
N MET A 33 1.72 10.25 -14.31
CA MET A 33 1.62 8.83 -14.62
C MET A 33 0.80 8.06 -13.59
N HIS A 34 0.91 8.40 -12.30
CA HIS A 34 0.06 7.86 -11.24
C HIS A 34 -1.42 8.05 -11.55
N LEU A 35 -1.83 9.28 -11.91
CA LEU A 35 -3.21 9.57 -12.26
C LEU A 35 -3.68 8.83 -13.53
N LYS A 36 -2.78 8.58 -14.49
CA LYS A 36 -3.11 7.77 -15.68
C LYS A 36 -3.30 6.29 -15.35
N VAL A 37 -2.52 5.75 -14.42
CA VAL A 37 -2.53 4.33 -14.06
C VAL A 37 -3.64 4.01 -13.05
N HIS A 38 -3.76 4.83 -12.01
CA HIS A 38 -4.64 4.57 -10.86
C HIS A 38 -5.90 5.45 -10.83
N GLY A 39 -5.95 6.50 -11.64
CA GLY A 39 -7.01 7.51 -11.57
C GLY A 39 -6.83 8.48 -10.40
N PRO A 40 -7.73 9.47 -10.26
CA PRO A 40 -7.76 10.35 -9.09
C PRO A 40 -8.27 9.59 -7.85
N LEU A 41 -7.80 10.00 -6.66
CA LEU A 41 -8.31 9.47 -5.40
C LEU A 41 -9.76 9.90 -5.18
N GLU A 42 -10.65 8.93 -5.04
CA GLU A 42 -12.03 9.17 -4.63
C GLU A 42 -12.13 9.28 -3.10
N PRO A 43 -12.76 10.34 -2.55
CA PRO A 43 -12.95 10.46 -1.11
C PRO A 43 -13.74 9.29 -0.52
N MET A 44 -13.28 8.77 0.61
CA MET A 44 -13.93 7.68 1.33
C MET A 44 -14.04 8.00 2.82
N THR A 45 -15.12 7.55 3.46
CA THR A 45 -15.22 7.63 4.92
C THR A 45 -14.35 6.58 5.59
N GLY A 46 -13.77 6.90 6.76
CA GLY A 46 -12.96 5.94 7.51
C GLY A 46 -13.71 4.67 7.90
N GLU A 47 -15.03 4.75 8.12
CA GLU A 47 -15.87 3.57 8.38
C GLU A 47 -15.98 2.68 7.14
N ARG A 48 -16.23 3.27 5.97
CA ARG A 48 -16.29 2.50 4.71
C ARG A 48 -14.95 1.85 4.39
N LEU A 49 -13.85 2.54 4.64
CA LEU A 49 -12.49 1.98 4.51
C LEU A 49 -12.28 0.79 5.45
N ALA A 50 -12.72 0.90 6.71
CA ALA A 50 -12.62 -0.18 7.68
C ALA A 50 -13.43 -1.42 7.27
N GLU A 51 -14.65 -1.25 6.76
CA GLU A 51 -15.49 -2.34 6.23
C GLU A 51 -14.84 -3.07 5.05
N LEU A 52 -14.33 -2.31 4.07
CA LEU A 52 -13.63 -2.88 2.91
C LEU A 52 -12.40 -3.67 3.36
N ALA A 53 -11.61 -3.10 4.27
CA ALA A 53 -10.44 -3.74 4.84
C ALA A 53 -10.78 -5.04 5.59
N GLU A 54 -11.90 -5.07 6.33
CA GLU A 54 -12.38 -6.27 7.01
C GLU A 54 -12.85 -7.35 6.02
N THR A 55 -13.55 -6.94 4.95
CA THR A 55 -14.05 -7.85 3.89
C THR A 55 -12.92 -8.61 3.20
N ILE A 56 -11.79 -7.96 2.96
CA ILE A 56 -10.60 -8.58 2.34
C ILE A 56 -9.59 -9.11 3.37
N TYR A 57 -9.94 -9.12 4.65
CA TYR A 57 -9.05 -9.53 5.75
C TYR A 57 -7.68 -8.82 5.72
N LEU A 58 -7.66 -7.51 5.46
CA LEU A 58 -6.43 -6.73 5.39
C LEU A 58 -5.72 -6.68 6.75
N ARG A 59 -4.45 -7.10 6.77
CA ARG A 59 -3.59 -7.12 7.95
C ARG A 59 -2.37 -6.23 7.72
N GLY A 60 -1.82 -5.68 8.81
CA GLY A 60 -0.60 -4.89 8.76
C GLY A 60 0.58 -5.66 8.15
N ARG A 61 1.28 -5.03 7.19
CA ARG A 61 2.40 -5.62 6.44
C ARG A 61 3.80 -5.31 7.03
N GLY A 62 3.84 -4.74 8.23
CA GLY A 62 5.08 -4.45 8.98
C GLY A 62 5.47 -5.54 9.98
N GLY A 63 5.04 -6.79 9.78
CA GLY A 63 5.39 -7.94 10.64
C GLY A 63 4.37 -8.29 11.72
N ALA A 64 3.75 -7.31 12.38
CA ALA A 64 2.80 -7.59 13.48
C ALA A 64 1.47 -8.25 13.05
N GLY A 65 1.06 -8.09 11.79
CA GLY A 65 -0.13 -8.77 11.26
C GLY A 65 -1.46 -8.40 11.94
N PHE A 66 -1.56 -7.25 12.60
CA PHE A 66 -2.81 -6.82 13.25
C PHE A 66 -3.88 -6.44 12.21
N PRO A 67 -5.18 -6.78 12.41
CA PRO A 67 -6.26 -6.43 11.47
C PRO A 67 -6.41 -4.91 11.30
N PHE A 68 -6.36 -4.43 10.06
CA PHE A 68 -6.31 -3.00 9.75
C PHE A 68 -7.62 -2.28 10.10
N GLY A 69 -8.79 -2.81 9.70
CA GLY A 69 -10.09 -2.19 10.00
C GLY A 69 -10.35 -2.05 11.51
N LYS A 70 -9.99 -3.08 12.30
CA LYS A 70 -10.05 -3.03 13.76
C LYS A 70 -9.17 -1.92 14.35
N LYS A 71 -7.97 -1.70 13.79
CA LYS A 71 -7.06 -0.62 14.20
C LYS A 71 -7.66 0.75 13.91
N LEU A 72 -8.20 0.96 12.70
CA LEU A 72 -8.86 2.22 12.33
C LEU A 72 -10.00 2.58 13.28
N ARG A 73 -10.93 1.64 13.51
CA ARG A 73 -12.06 1.84 14.42
C ARG A 73 -11.61 2.15 15.85
N ALA A 74 -10.53 1.51 16.33
CA ALA A 74 -9.99 1.75 17.67
C ALA A 74 -9.40 3.17 17.80
N VAL A 75 -8.63 3.62 16.81
CA VAL A 75 -8.07 4.98 16.78
C VAL A 75 -9.19 6.02 16.69
N ALA A 76 -10.16 5.85 15.79
CA ALA A 76 -11.28 6.77 15.64
C ALA A 76 -12.07 6.94 16.95
N LYS A 77 -12.40 5.83 17.63
CA LYS A 77 -13.08 5.86 18.94
C LYS A 77 -12.25 6.59 20.01
N ALA A 78 -10.93 6.39 20.04
CA ALA A 78 -10.06 7.05 20.99
C ALA A 78 -9.93 8.56 20.72
N SER A 79 -9.80 8.95 19.45
CA SER A 79 -9.74 10.35 19.01
C SER A 79 -11.01 11.12 19.34
N ILE A 80 -12.19 10.55 19.06
CA ILE A 80 -13.49 11.15 19.41
C ILE A 80 -13.59 11.37 20.92
N ARG A 81 -13.27 10.34 21.73
CA ARG A 81 -13.32 10.43 23.19
C ARG A 81 -12.41 11.52 23.75
N ARG A 82 -11.25 11.73 23.13
CA ARG A 82 -10.25 12.70 23.56
C ARG A 82 -10.43 14.09 22.94
N GLY A 83 -11.34 14.25 21.98
CA GLY A 83 -11.51 15.50 21.24
C GLY A 83 -10.29 15.92 20.41
N VAL A 84 -9.46 14.96 19.98
CA VAL A 84 -8.23 15.22 19.22
C VAL A 84 -8.31 14.66 17.81
N ARG A 85 -7.66 15.33 16.86
CA ARG A 85 -7.53 14.80 15.50
C ARG A 85 -6.54 13.62 15.48
N PRO A 86 -6.88 12.49 14.83
CA PRO A 86 -5.94 11.40 14.64
C PRO A 86 -4.79 11.85 13.73
N VAL A 87 -3.65 11.18 13.88
CA VAL A 87 -2.46 11.37 13.04
C VAL A 87 -2.11 10.03 12.41
N VAL A 88 -1.89 10.03 11.10
CA VAL A 88 -1.38 8.88 10.36
C VAL A 88 0.13 9.02 10.22
N VAL A 89 0.84 7.93 10.53
CA VAL A 89 2.29 7.84 10.33
C VAL A 89 2.57 6.68 9.40
N ILE A 90 3.21 6.99 8.27
CA ILE A 90 3.66 6.00 7.30
C ILE A 90 5.03 5.51 7.76
N ASN A 91 5.13 4.21 8.10
CA ASN A 91 6.40 3.62 8.46
C ASN A 91 7.15 3.18 7.20
N GLY A 92 8.12 3.99 6.76
CA GLY A 92 9.05 3.66 5.67
C GLY A 92 10.35 3.00 6.13
N SER A 93 10.50 2.72 7.43
CA SER A 93 11.72 2.11 7.98
C SER A 93 11.73 0.61 7.74
N GLU A 94 12.54 0.20 6.78
CA GLU A 94 12.74 -1.21 6.40
C GLU A 94 14.03 -1.74 7.04
N GLY A 95 13.90 -2.52 8.11
CA GLY A 95 15.02 -3.02 8.91
C GLY A 95 15.45 -4.46 8.59
N GLU A 96 14.69 -5.19 7.77
CA GLU A 96 14.99 -6.57 7.37
C GLU A 96 15.98 -6.56 6.18
N PRO A 97 17.22 -7.07 6.32
CA PRO A 97 18.28 -6.90 5.31
C PRO A 97 17.93 -7.39 3.90
N ALA A 98 17.07 -8.40 3.78
CA ALA A 98 16.65 -8.94 2.48
C ALA A 98 15.35 -8.31 1.93
N CYS A 99 14.66 -7.47 2.71
CA CYS A 99 13.42 -6.83 2.30
C CYS A 99 13.71 -5.46 1.70
N ARG A 100 13.20 -5.21 0.48
CA ARG A 100 13.27 -3.88 -0.16
C ARG A 100 11.90 -3.39 -0.66
N LYS A 101 10.81 -4.00 -0.19
CA LYS A 101 9.45 -3.76 -0.70
C LYS A 101 9.00 -2.33 -0.41
N ASP A 102 9.29 -1.81 0.78
CA ASP A 102 8.84 -0.48 1.18
C ASP A 102 9.68 0.58 0.47
N THR A 103 11.00 0.35 0.38
CA THR A 103 11.91 1.16 -0.41
C THR A 103 11.50 1.23 -1.88
N VAL A 104 11.13 0.10 -2.49
CA VAL A 104 10.67 0.06 -3.89
C VAL A 104 9.40 0.87 -4.08
N LEU A 105 8.39 0.70 -3.23
CA LEU A 105 7.13 1.45 -3.36
C LEU A 105 7.34 2.95 -3.13
N LEU A 106 8.14 3.35 -2.14
CA LEU A 106 8.44 4.77 -1.88
C LEU A 106 9.15 5.44 -3.06
N ASN A 107 10.05 4.73 -3.73
CA ASN A 107 10.79 5.28 -4.86
C ASN A 107 10.01 5.21 -6.17
N ARG A 108 9.23 4.14 -6.42
CA ARG A 108 8.56 3.90 -7.70
C ARG A 108 7.09 4.34 -7.75
N ALA A 109 6.38 4.36 -6.62
CA ALA A 109 4.95 4.73 -6.51
C ALA A 109 4.65 5.63 -5.30
N PRO A 110 5.34 6.76 -5.12
CA PRO A 110 5.15 7.61 -3.94
C PRO A 110 3.71 8.12 -3.79
N HIS A 111 3.05 8.46 -4.89
CA HIS A 111 1.67 8.99 -4.86
C HIS A 111 0.64 7.95 -4.42
N LEU A 112 0.83 6.67 -4.77
CA LEU A 112 -0.03 5.58 -4.29
C LEU A 112 0.04 5.40 -2.77
N ILE A 113 1.23 5.62 -2.19
CA ILE A 113 1.40 5.63 -0.73
C ILE A 113 0.68 6.81 -0.09
N LEU A 114 0.77 8.00 -0.71
CA LEU A 114 0.09 9.19 -0.22
C LEU A 114 -1.43 9.05 -0.30
N ASP A 115 -1.97 8.45 -1.38
CA ASP A 115 -3.40 8.17 -1.50
C ASP A 115 -3.89 7.26 -0.38
N GLY A 116 -3.17 6.18 -0.10
CA GLY A 116 -3.48 5.29 1.02
C GLY A 116 -3.44 6.00 2.38
N ALA A 117 -2.52 6.95 2.57
CA ALA A 117 -2.41 7.74 3.79
C ALA A 117 -3.51 8.80 3.93
N LEU A 118 -4.01 9.35 2.82
CA LEU A 118 -5.13 10.29 2.80
C LEU A 118 -6.48 9.60 3.09
N LEU A 119 -6.61 8.32 2.72
CA LEU A 119 -7.79 7.52 3.03
C LEU A 119 -7.84 7.06 4.49
N ALA A 120 -6.68 6.81 5.11
CA ALA A 120 -6.55 6.22 6.45
C ALA A 120 -6.81 7.21 7.61
#